data_AF-T1C4W6-F1
#
_entry.id   AF-T1C4W6-F1
#
_cell.length_a   1.000
_cell.length_b   1.000
_cell.length_c   1.000
_cell.angle_alpha   90.00
_cell.angle_beta   90.00
_cell.angle_gamma   90.00
#
_symmetry.space_group_name_H-M   'P 1'
#
loop_
_entity.id
_entity.type
_entity.pdbx_description
1 polymer ?
#
loop_
_entity_poly.entity_id
_entity_poly.type
_entity_poly.pdbx_seq_one_letter_code
_entity_poly.pdbx_strand_id
1 'polypeptide(L)' 'QQADIRVHRGGSHTLRHTCVQRLIDAEFPLKTIGDYVGHRSPDSTAIYTKVALACLREVAMGDGEAL' A
#
# COMPACT_ATOMS: atom_id res chain seq x y z
N GLN A 1 -21.61 17.48 1.60
CA GLN A 1 -20.57 18.20 2.36
C GLN A 1 -19.23 17.87 1.73
N GLN A 2 -18.34 18.84 1.51
CA GLN A 2 -16.97 18.62 1.00
C GLN A 2 -15.95 18.80 2.13
N ALA A 3 -14.88 18.01 2.12
CA ALA A 3 -13.88 17.97 3.19
C ALA A 3 -12.83 19.09 3.15
N ASP A 4 -12.90 20.01 2.17
CA ASP A 4 -11.94 21.11 1.94
C ASP A 4 -10.45 20.68 1.84
N ILE A 5 -10.20 19.46 1.38
CA ILE A 5 -8.85 18.94 1.16
C ILE A 5 -8.44 19.19 -0.29
N ARG A 6 -7.34 19.92 -0.50
CA ARG A 6 -6.74 20.09 -1.83
C ARG A 6 -6.03 18.81 -2.26
N VAL A 7 -6.50 18.21 -3.35
CA VAL A 7 -5.91 17.00 -3.94
C VAL A 7 -5.45 17.29 -5.37
N HIS A 8 -4.29 16.77 -5.74
CA HIS A 8 -3.76 16.95 -7.11
C HIS A 8 -4.65 16.25 -8.15
N ARG A 9 -5.13 15.03 -7.85
CA ARG A 9 -6.15 14.32 -8.63
C ARG A 9 -7.21 13.78 -7.67
N GLY A 10 -8.42 14.31 -7.76
CA GLY A 10 -9.57 13.80 -7.01
C GLY A 10 -10.21 12.59 -7.69
N GLY A 11 -11.01 11.84 -6.94
CA GLY A 11 -11.83 10.74 -7.49
C GLY A 11 -11.54 9.38 -6.85
N SER A 12 -12.25 8.36 -7.35
CA SER A 12 -12.26 7.00 -6.81
C SER A 12 -10.88 6.33 -6.83
N HIS A 13 -10.03 6.64 -7.81
CA HIS A 13 -8.68 6.09 -7.88
C HIS A 13 -7.84 6.52 -6.68
N THR A 14 -7.95 7.77 -6.22
CA THR A 14 -7.26 8.26 -5.01
C THR A 14 -7.73 7.51 -3.77
N LEU A 15 -9.04 7.23 -3.66
CA LEU A 15 -9.58 6.41 -2.58
C LEU A 15 -9.11 4.95 -2.65
N ARG A 16 -8.90 4.39 -3.85
CA ARG A 16 -8.29 3.07 -4.01
C ARG A 16 -6.87 3.04 -3.45
N HIS A 17 -6.06 4.08 -3.68
CA HIS A 17 -4.73 4.19 -3.05
C HIS A 17 -4.82 4.21 -1.53
N THR A 18 -5.76 4.99 -0.97
CA THR A 18 -6.01 5.01 0.48
C THR A 18 -6.44 3.65 1.01
N CYS A 19 -7.32 2.94 0.31
CA CYS A 19 -7.76 1.59 0.69
C CYS A 19 -6.58 0.63 0.74
N VAL A 20 -5.72 0.61 -0.28
CA VAL A 20 -4.52 -0.24 -0.31
C VAL A 20 -3.55 0.12 0.82
N GLN A 21 -3.31 1.41 1.07
CA GLN A 21 -2.48 1.85 2.19
C GLN A 21 -2.99 1.28 3.51
N ARG A 22 -4.31 1.36 3.77
CA ARG A 22 -4.90 0.85 5.01
C ARG A 22 -4.75 -0.67 5.15
N LEU A 23 -4.79 -1.41 4.05
CA LEU A 23 -4.55 -2.86 4.09
C LEU A 23 -3.07 -3.18 4.35
N ILE A 24 -2.14 -2.39 3.83
CA ILE A 24 -0.71 -2.51 4.13
C ILE A 24 -0.44 -2.19 5.61
N ASP A 25 -1.02 -1.11 6.13
CA ASP A 25 -0.88 -0.72 7.54
C ASP A 25 -1.48 -1.75 8.50
N ALA A 26 -2.46 -2.52 8.03
CA ALA A 26 -3.05 -3.67 8.73
C ALA A 26 -2.31 -4.99 8.45
N GLU A 27 -1.11 -4.92 7.86
CA GLU A 27 -0.19 -6.05 7.66
C GLU A 27 -0.76 -7.19 6.80
N PHE A 28 -1.71 -6.89 5.90
CA PHE A 28 -2.18 -7.89 4.95
C PHE A 28 -1.07 -8.25 3.94
N PRO A 29 -0.95 -9.53 3.53
CA PRO A 29 0.01 -9.92 2.52
C PRO A 29 -0.21 -9.18 1.20
N LEU A 30 0.88 -8.73 0.56
CA LEU A 30 0.83 -7.97 -0.69
C LEU A 30 0.06 -8.70 -1.80
N LYS A 31 0.15 -10.04 -1.82
CA LYS A 31 -0.63 -10.88 -2.74
C LYS A 31 -2.13 -10.77 -2.48
N THR A 32 -2.57 -10.90 -1.24
CA THR A 32 -3.98 -10.76 -0.84
C THR A 32 -4.53 -9.39 -1.20
N ILE A 33 -3.75 -8.34 -0.98
CA ILE A 33 -4.12 -6.97 -1.37
C ILE A 33 -4.31 -6.87 -2.89
N GLY A 34 -3.36 -7.39 -3.67
CA GLY A 34 -3.44 -7.42 -5.13
C GLY A 34 -4.68 -8.13 -5.65
N ASP A 35 -4.99 -9.30 -5.09
CA ASP A 35 -6.19 -10.06 -5.43
C ASP A 35 -7.47 -9.28 -5.09
N TYR A 36 -7.53 -8.69 -3.89
CA TYR A 36 -8.67 -7.90 -3.42
C TYR A 36 -8.98 -6.73 -4.35
N VAL A 37 -7.94 -6.03 -4.82
CA VAL A 37 -8.13 -4.89 -5.72
C VAL A 37 -8.26 -5.29 -7.19
N GLY A 38 -8.13 -6.58 -7.53
CA GLY A 38 -8.30 -7.12 -8.88
C GLY A 38 -7.08 -6.92 -9.79
N HIS A 39 -5.87 -6.92 -9.22
CA HIS A 39 -4.64 -6.89 -10.02
C HIS A 39 -4.31 -8.25 -10.61
N ARG A 40 -3.95 -8.25 -11.89
CA ARG A 40 -3.57 -9.48 -12.63
C ARG A 40 -2.10 -9.81 -12.54
N SER A 41 -1.26 -8.86 -12.17
CA SER A 41 0.19 -9.03 -12.00
C SER A 41 0.63 -8.48 -10.65
N PRO A 42 1.57 -9.15 -9.95
CA PRO A 42 2.25 -8.59 -8.78
C PRO A 42 2.86 -7.21 -9.05
N ASP A 43 3.36 -6.94 -10.26
CA ASP A 43 3.96 -5.65 -10.62
C ASP A 43 2.97 -4.49 -10.47
N SER A 44 1.69 -4.74 -10.74
CA SER A 44 0.63 -3.74 -10.54
C SER A 44 0.43 -3.41 -9.06
N THR A 45 0.71 -4.35 -8.15
CA THR A 45 0.61 -4.15 -6.71
C THR A 45 1.93 -3.65 -6.11
N ALA A 46 3.07 -3.96 -6.73
CA ALA A 46 4.40 -3.58 -6.27
C ALA A 46 4.56 -2.05 -6.07
N ILE A 47 3.82 -1.23 -6.83
CA ILE A 47 3.82 0.23 -6.67
C ILE A 47 3.43 0.71 -5.26
N TYR A 48 2.73 -0.12 -4.49
CA TYR A 48 2.30 0.19 -3.13
C TYR A 48 3.33 -0.21 -2.06
N THR A 49 4.36 -0.97 -2.41
CA THR A 49 5.40 -1.37 -1.44
C THR A 49 6.15 -0.17 -0.86
N LYS A 50 6.25 0.92 -1.62
CA LYS A 50 6.88 2.19 -1.20
C LYS A 50 6.26 2.81 0.06
N VAL A 51 5.06 2.40 0.44
CA VAL A 51 4.36 2.90 1.63
C VAL A 51 4.26 1.89 2.77
N ALA A 52 4.86 0.70 2.62
CA ALA A 52 4.93 -0.32 3.66
C ALA A 52 6.02 0.02 4.71
N LEU A 53 5.84 1.14 5.40
CA LEU A 53 6.87 1.73 6.26
C LEU A 53 7.28 0.81 7.42
N ALA A 54 6.36 -0.01 7.96
CA ALA A 54 6.69 -0.99 9.00
C ALA A 54 7.70 -2.03 8.49
N CYS A 55 7.36 -2.76 7.42
CA CYS A 55 8.25 -3.75 6.81
C CYS A 55 9.55 -3.13 6.30
N LEU A 56 9.51 -1.93 5.70
CA LEU A 56 10.72 -1.25 5.22
C LEU A 56 11.66 -0.85 6.36
N ARG A 57 11.13 -0.60 7.58
CA ARG A 57 11.97 -0.33 8.75
C ARG A 57 12.71 -1.58 9.21
N GLU A 58 12.07 -2.75 9.23
CA GLU A 58 12.73 -4.01 9.62
C GLU A 58 13.96 -4.29 8.75
N VAL A 59 13.82 -4.11 7.42
CA VAL A 59 14.93 -4.24 6.46
C VAL A 59 16.01 -3.19 6.73
N ALA A 60 15.62 -1.94 7.00
CA ALA A 60 16.57 -0.86 7.27
C ALA A 60 17.35 -1.06 8.59
N MET A 61 16.76 -1.75 9.58
CA MET A 61 17.39 -2.05 10.86
C MET A 61 18.27 -3.30 10.83
N GLY A 62 18.29 -4.04 9.71
CA GLY A 62 19.06 -5.28 9.56
C GLY A 62 18.36 -6.53 10.10
N ASP A 63 17.12 -6.40 10.57
CA ASP A 63 16.35 -7.52 11.13
C ASP A 63 15.77 -8.45 10.05
N GLY A 64 15.81 -8.03 8.77
CA GLY A 64 15.30 -8.80 7.63
C GLY A 64 16.18 -9.99 7.21
N GLU A 65 17.43 -10.04 7.69
CA GLU A 65 18.37 -11.13 7.45
C GLU A 65 18.81 -11.70 8.81
N ALA A 66 17.93 -12.44 9.48
CA ALA A 66 18.38 -13.26 10.60
C ALA A 66 19.39 -14.30 10.07
N LEU A 67 20.65 -14.21 10.53
CA LEU A 67 21.70 -15.20 10.31
C LEU A 67 21.42 -16.52 11.05
#